data_AF-A0A966VL99-F1
#
_entry.id   AF-A0A966VL99-F1
#
_cell.length_a   1.000
_cell.length_b   1.000
_cell.length_c   1.000
_cell.angle_alpha   90.00
_cell.angle_beta   90.00
_cell.angle_gamma   90.00
#
_symmetry.space_group_name_H-M   'P 1'
#
loop_
_entity.id
_entity.type
_entity.pdbx_description
1 polymer ?
#
loop_
_entity_poly.entity_id
_entity_poly.type
_entity_poly.pdbx_seq_one_letter_code
_entity_poly.pdbx_strand_id
1 'polypeptide(L)' 'MEIKPIKTEKDYQKALERLNEIFDAAKGSIESDEADILAILVDEYEKK' A
#
# COMPACT_ATOMS: atom_id res chain seq x y z
N MET A 1 8.58 5.39 -7.85
CA MET A 1 8.19 5.06 -6.47
C MET A 1 9.27 4.24 -5.81
N GLU A 2 9.67 4.56 -4.57
CA GLU A 2 10.45 3.63 -3.74
C GLU A 2 9.49 2.94 -2.77
N ILE A 3 8.97 1.78 -3.17
CA ILE A 3 8.18 0.94 -2.27
C ILE A 3 9.13 0.30 -1.25
N LYS A 4 8.84 0.49 0.04
CA LYS A 4 9.66 -0.01 1.15
C LYS A 4 8.83 -0.97 2.01
N PRO A 5 9.45 -1.98 2.64
CA PRO A 5 8.74 -2.88 3.55
C PRO A 5 8.15 -2.11 4.74
N ILE A 6 6.95 -2.49 5.15
CA ILE A 6 6.30 -1.98 6.36
C ILE A 6 6.98 -2.62 7.58
N LYS A 7 7.64 -1.82 8.41
CA LYS A 7 8.38 -2.31 9.59
C LYS A 7 7.87 -1.73 10.90
N THR A 8 7.14 -0.63 10.84
CA THR A 8 6.60 0.07 12.01
C THR A 8 5.13 0.36 11.82
N GLU A 9 4.42 0.56 12.93
CA GLU A 9 3.01 0.97 12.90
C GLU A 9 2.82 2.29 12.12
N LYS A 10 3.79 3.20 12.17
CA LYS A 10 3.77 4.43 11.39
C LYS A 10 3.84 4.18 9.88
N ASP A 11 4.61 3.19 9.45
CA ASP A 11 4.68 2.81 8.03
C ASP A 11 3.37 2.13 7.60
N TYR A 12 2.76 1.35 8.48
CA TYR A 12 1.48 0.70 8.25
C TYR A 12 0.36 1.74 8.07
N GLN A 13 0.26 2.71 8.98
CA GLN A 13 -0.74 3.79 8.88
C GLN A 13 -0.56 4.60 7.58
N LYS A 14 0.68 4.91 7.20
CA LYS A 14 0.96 5.59 5.92
C LYS A 14 0.56 4.76 4.70
N ALA A 15 0.80 3.46 4.74
CA ALA A 15 0.41 2.56 3.66
C ALA A 15 -1.12 2.52 3.51
N LEU A 16 -1.86 2.51 4.63
CA LEU A 16 -3.31 2.59 4.62
C LEU A 16 -3.84 3.94 4.12
N GLU A 17 -3.26 5.06 4.57
CA GLU A 17 -3.60 6.40 4.07
C GLU A 17 -3.39 6.47 2.56
N ARG A 18 -2.24 5.98 2.08
CA ARG A 18 -1.92 5.96 0.66
C ARG A 18 -2.87 5.07 -0.12
N LEU A 19 -3.17 3.87 0.38
CA LEU A 19 -4.16 2.98 -0.22
C LEU A 19 -5.50 3.67 -0.42
N ASN A 20 -5.99 4.43 0.57
CA ASN A 20 -7.24 5.18 0.45
C ASN A 20 -7.19 6.27 -0.63
N GLU A 21 -6.05 6.94 -0.84
CA GLU A 21 -5.89 7.95 -1.90
C GLU A 21 -5.98 7.35 -3.31
N ILE A 22 -5.47 6.13 -3.47
CA ILE A 22 -5.34 5.46 -4.78
C ILE A 22 -6.31 4.29 -4.96
N PHE A 23 -7.24 4.08 -4.01
CA PHE A 23 -8.18 2.96 -4.04
C PHE A 23 -9.10 3.00 -5.26
N ASP A 24 -9.46 4.21 -5.72
CA ASP A 24 -10.29 4.44 -6.90
C ASP A 24 -9.46 4.70 -8.18
N ALA A 25 -8.18 4.31 -8.16
CA ALA A 25 -7.32 4.44 -9.32
C ALA A 25 -7.87 3.65 -10.50
N ALA A 26 -7.74 4.21 -11.70
CA ALA A 26 -8.17 3.55 -12.91
C ALA A 26 -7.37 2.25 -13.11
N LYS A 27 -8.07 1.17 -13.42
CA LYS A 27 -7.44 -0.14 -13.66
C LYS A 27 -6.35 -0.03 -14.72
N GLY A 28 -5.14 -0.48 -14.37
CA GLY A 28 -3.96 -0.42 -15.24
C GLY A 28 -3.24 0.92 -15.24
N SER A 29 -3.58 1.84 -14.33
CA SER A 29 -2.75 3.00 -14.01
C SER A 29 -1.63 2.63 -13.03
N ILE A 30 -0.60 3.48 -12.95
CA ILE A 30 0.53 3.27 -12.03
C ILE A 30 0.04 3.22 -10.57
N GLU A 31 -0.99 4.00 -10.27
CA GLU A 31 -1.64 4.05 -8.96
C GLU A 31 -2.42 2.76 -8.64
N SER A 32 -3.02 2.10 -9.65
CA SER A 32 -3.64 0.77 -9.46
C SER A 32 -2.58 -0.28 -9.14
N ASP A 33 -1.45 -0.28 -9.85
CA ASP A 33 -0.33 -1.19 -9.58
C ASP A 33 0.28 -0.92 -8.19
N GLU A 34 0.34 0.35 -7.78
CA GLU A 34 0.75 0.76 -6.44
C GLU A 34 -0.21 0.24 -5.36
N ALA A 35 -1.52 0.35 -5.57
CA ALA A 35 -2.54 -0.14 -4.64
C ALA A 35 -2.39 -1.65 -4.39
N ASP A 36 -2.19 -2.43 -5.46
CA ASP A 36 -1.99 -3.88 -5.38
C ASP A 36 -0.75 -4.23 -4.53
N ILE A 37 0.37 -3.52 -4.74
CA ILE A 37 1.60 -3.75 -3.98
C ILE A 37 1.44 -3.34 -2.52
N LEU A 38 0.82 -2.20 -2.24
CA LEU A 38 0.56 -1.74 -0.88
C LEU A 38 -0.35 -2.71 -0.13
N ALA A 39 -1.39 -3.25 -0.79
CA ALA A 39 -2.27 -4.24 -0.19
C ALA A 39 -1.51 -5.50 0.27
N ILE A 40 -0.59 -6.01 -0.55
CA ILE A 40 0.26 -7.15 -0.19
C ILE A 40 1.15 -6.80 1.02
N LEU A 41 1.76 -5.62 1.03
CA LEU A 41 2.65 -5.22 2.14
C LEU A 41 1.91 -5.05 3.46
N VAL A 42 0.69 -4.51 3.42
CA VAL A 42 -0.20 -4.36 4.57
C VAL A 42 -0.59 -5.74 5.11
N ASP A 43 -1.05 -6.65 4.25
CA ASP A 43 -1.41 -8.04 4.60
C ASP A 43 -0.23 -8.80 5.23
N GLU A 44 0.97 -8.69 4.65
CA GLU A 44 2.18 -9.31 5.21
C GLU A 44 2.60 -8.72 6.57
N TYR A 45 2.33 -7.43 6.82
CA TYR A 45 2.57 -6.83 8.14
C TYR A 45 1.56 -7.31 9.18
N GLU A 46 0.29 -7.50 8.79
CA GLU A 46 -0.80 -7.98 9.68
C GLU A 46 -0.68 -9.45 10.06
N LYS A 47 -0.11 -10.29 9.19
CA LYS A 47 0.13 -11.72 9.48
C LYS A 47 1.21 -11.98 10.53
N LYS A 48 1.93 -10.93 10.95
CA LYS A 48 3.07 -11.01 11.85
C LYS A 48 2.65 -11.02 13.32
#